data_AF-A0A7C4U8U5-F1
#
_entry.id   AF-A0A7C4U8U5-F1
#
_cell.length_a   1.000
_cell.length_b   1.000
_cell.length_c   1.000
_cell.angle_alpha   90.00
_cell.angle_beta   90.00
_cell.angle_gamma   90.00
#
_symmetry.space_group_name_H-M   'P 1'
#
loop_
_entity.id
_entity.type
_entity.pdbx_description
1 polymer ?
#
loop_
_entity_poly.entity_id
_entity_poly.type
_entity_poly.pdbx_seq_one_letter_code
_entity_poly.pdbx_strand_id
1 'polypeptide(L)'
;MTRHNVRDALQIFVLGSAVVYVYCGSDWKPEPTFIAWADSLPEGTVGDIARWCSRHLCIFNNAGVAFARQIKHNMQGHGAYLLGDVAPRSIWYYYPAALSIKLPLSLIVLPIALTSVKPKALMNLATMLALALLLFSLNCRVQIGIRLVLPIVVFLAIGSSTALARLIGSEIDERRRRIVIITSVLSLTWLTVATITTWPQYLNYSNEAWGGPRQTYRHLSDSNSDWGQGLLELSDWARRRPTDEICVWYFGADPRVEGPPFVHMPVHALPIRDETDLRNTVRGRMLAVSKTLLYGSYKLDPRVLAILSWLRQQSPMAETSTFIIYELSPQTIHERAAGSVSAEAAVSIAPSAKTPIRRNF
;
A
#
# COMPACT_ATOMS: atom_id res chain seq x y z
N MET A 1 32.45 17.59 -9.96
CA MET A 1 32.87 16.88 -8.74
C MET A 1 34.39 16.86 -8.68
N THR A 2 35.00 17.35 -7.60
CA THR A 2 36.47 17.28 -7.42
C THR A 2 36.88 15.84 -7.10
N ARG A 3 38.13 15.45 -7.41
CA ARG A 3 38.66 14.11 -7.06
C ARG A 3 38.57 13.81 -5.56
N HIS A 4 38.61 14.84 -4.72
CA HIS A 4 38.44 14.71 -3.26
C HIS A 4 37.03 14.20 -2.91
N ASN A 5 35.97 14.76 -3.49
CA ASN A 5 34.60 14.34 -3.20
C ASN A 5 34.34 12.86 -3.55
N VAL A 6 34.99 12.34 -4.60
CA VAL A 6 34.86 10.93 -4.99
C VAL A 6 35.58 10.02 -4.00
N ARG A 7 36.77 10.42 -3.55
CA ARG A 7 37.54 9.68 -2.54
C ARG A 7 36.77 9.62 -1.21
N ASP A 8 36.23 10.75 -0.77
CA ASP A 8 35.49 10.83 0.50
C ASP A 8 34.21 9.98 0.42
N ALA A 9 33.47 10.07 -0.69
CA ALA A 9 32.29 9.23 -0.91
C ALA A 9 32.63 7.73 -0.90
N LEU A 10 33.74 7.34 -1.53
CA LEU A 10 34.21 5.96 -1.52
C LEU A 10 34.61 5.50 -0.12
N GLN A 11 35.34 6.34 0.63
CA GLN A 11 35.73 6.03 2.01
C GLN A 11 34.50 5.87 2.92
N ILE A 12 33.53 6.77 2.82
CA ILE A 12 32.26 6.69 3.55
C ILE A 12 31.52 5.40 3.18
N PHE A 13 31.43 5.08 1.89
CA PHE A 13 30.75 3.87 1.44
C PHE A 13 31.43 2.60 1.95
N VAL A 14 32.76 2.51 1.86
CA VAL A 14 33.52 1.33 2.30
C VAL A 14 33.44 1.16 3.81
N LEU A 15 33.72 2.22 4.57
CA LEU A 15 33.67 2.17 6.04
C LEU A 15 32.25 1.89 6.54
N GLY A 16 31.25 2.58 5.97
CA GLY A 16 29.84 2.35 6.30
C GLY A 16 29.40 0.92 5.99
N SER A 17 29.79 0.38 4.83
CA SER A 17 29.50 -1.01 4.47
C SER A 17 30.18 -1.98 5.43
N ALA A 18 31.45 -1.76 5.78
CA ALA A 18 32.16 -2.61 6.73
C ALA A 18 31.46 -2.63 8.10
N VAL A 19 31.06 -1.46 8.61
CA VAL A 19 30.30 -1.34 9.87
C VAL A 19 28.97 -2.10 9.78
N VAL A 20 28.21 -1.94 8.69
CA VAL A 20 26.93 -2.64 8.49
C VAL A 20 27.13 -4.15 8.46
N TYR A 21 28.12 -4.65 7.71
CA TYR A 21 28.38 -6.09 7.61
C TYR A 21 28.84 -6.68 8.95
N VAL A 22 29.69 -5.98 9.70
CA VAL A 22 30.12 -6.41 11.04
C VAL A 22 28.94 -6.39 12.02
N TYR A 23 28.15 -5.30 12.02
CA TYR A 23 27.03 -5.11 12.94
C TYR A 23 25.90 -6.13 12.71
N CYS A 24 25.52 -6.35 11.44
CA CYS A 24 24.48 -7.33 11.11
C CYS A 24 24.95 -8.77 11.23
N GLY A 25 26.27 -9.01 11.17
CA GLY A 25 26.89 -10.31 11.38
C GLY A 25 26.35 -11.41 10.45
N SER A 26 26.42 -12.65 10.94
CA SER A 26 25.84 -13.83 10.30
C SER A 26 25.20 -14.68 11.38
N ASP A 27 24.06 -15.28 11.06
CA ASP A 27 23.40 -16.25 11.93
C ASP A 27 24.10 -17.62 11.89
N TRP A 28 25.16 -17.76 11.09
CA TRP A 28 25.89 -19.01 10.85
C TRP A 28 24.99 -20.16 10.40
N LYS A 29 23.96 -19.81 9.62
CA LYS A 29 22.98 -20.74 9.08
C LYS A 29 23.07 -20.79 7.55
N PRO A 30 22.72 -21.93 6.95
CA PRO A 30 22.52 -22.02 5.51
C PRO A 30 21.41 -21.07 5.05
N GLU A 31 21.60 -20.47 3.87
CA GLU A 31 20.61 -19.56 3.30
C GLU A 31 19.49 -20.36 2.58
N PRO A 32 18.22 -20.24 3.01
CA PRO A 32 17.12 -21.06 2.45
C PRO A 32 16.94 -20.88 0.94
N THR A 33 17.18 -19.67 0.43
CA THR A 33 17.07 -19.39 -1.01
C THR A 33 18.17 -20.06 -1.83
N PHE A 34 19.36 -20.24 -1.25
CA PHE A 34 20.46 -20.98 -1.88
C PHE A 34 20.17 -22.48 -1.92
N ILE A 35 19.61 -23.03 -0.84
CA ILE A 35 19.15 -24.43 -0.79
C ILE A 35 18.07 -24.68 -1.86
N ALA A 36 17.04 -23.84 -1.91
CA ALA A 36 15.95 -23.99 -2.87
C ALA A 36 16.43 -23.94 -4.33
N TRP A 37 17.41 -23.09 -4.63
CA TRP A 37 18.04 -23.03 -5.95
C TRP A 37 18.86 -24.30 -6.25
N ALA A 38 19.67 -24.77 -5.29
CA ALA A 38 20.49 -25.97 -5.46
C ALA A 38 19.63 -27.23 -5.64
N ASP A 39 18.50 -27.31 -4.93
CA ASP A 39 17.53 -28.40 -5.08
C ASP A 39 16.81 -28.37 -6.43
N SER A 40 16.74 -27.22 -7.11
CA SER A 40 16.15 -27.12 -8.46
C SER A 40 17.08 -27.56 -9.60
N LEU A 41 18.37 -27.81 -9.30
CA LEU A 41 19.33 -28.23 -10.31
C LEU A 41 19.15 -29.71 -10.68
N PRO A 42 19.30 -30.07 -11.97
CA PRO A 42 19.23 -31.46 -12.41
C PRO A 42 20.28 -32.33 -11.72
N GLU A 43 20.02 -33.64 -11.68
CA GLU A 43 20.97 -34.61 -11.14
C GLU A 43 22.29 -34.59 -11.94
N GLY A 44 23.40 -34.76 -11.21
CA GLY A 44 24.74 -34.69 -11.75
C GLY A 44 25.72 -34.02 -10.79
N THR A 45 27.02 -34.18 -11.08
CA THR A 45 28.11 -33.76 -10.19
C THR A 45 28.02 -32.28 -9.77
N VAL A 46 27.61 -31.40 -10.68
CA VAL A 46 27.44 -29.97 -10.38
C VAL A 46 26.27 -29.73 -9.42
N GLY A 47 25.14 -30.42 -9.61
CA GLY A 47 23.98 -30.32 -8.72
C GLY A 47 24.27 -30.88 -7.33
N ASP A 48 25.02 -31.98 -7.24
CA ASP A 48 25.39 -32.58 -5.96
C ASP A 48 26.36 -31.71 -5.16
N ILE A 49 27.36 -31.14 -5.83
CA ILE A 49 28.26 -30.15 -5.22
C ILE A 49 27.46 -28.92 -4.75
N ALA A 50 26.57 -28.39 -5.59
CA ALA A 50 25.75 -27.25 -5.24
C ALA A 50 24.85 -27.51 -4.02
N ARG A 51 24.20 -28.68 -3.94
CA ARG A 51 23.36 -29.09 -2.80
C ARG A 51 24.16 -29.32 -1.53
N TRP A 52 25.36 -29.90 -1.64
CA TRP A 52 26.25 -30.04 -0.48
C TRP A 52 26.68 -28.65 0.02
N CYS A 53 27.18 -27.79 -0.88
CA CYS A 53 27.57 -26.43 -0.54
C CYS A 53 26.41 -25.63 0.05
N SER A 54 25.21 -25.72 -0.51
CA SER A 54 24.06 -24.95 -0.03
C SER A 54 23.61 -25.32 1.36
N ARG A 55 23.85 -26.55 1.80
CA ARG A 55 23.48 -27.04 3.13
C ARG A 55 24.58 -26.88 4.17
N HIS A 56 25.84 -26.68 3.76
CA HIS A 56 26.99 -26.58 4.65
C HIS A 56 27.63 -25.18 4.68
N LEU A 57 27.39 -24.33 3.68
CA LEU A 57 27.90 -22.97 3.64
C LEU A 57 27.04 -22.07 4.54
N CYS A 58 27.60 -21.69 5.68
CA CYS A 58 26.92 -20.92 6.72
C CYS A 58 27.42 -19.47 6.86
N ILE A 59 28.20 -18.97 5.90
CA ILE A 59 28.89 -17.67 6.03
C ILE A 59 28.08 -16.48 5.47
N PHE A 60 26.76 -16.65 5.29
CA PHE A 60 25.92 -15.62 4.70
C PHE A 60 25.71 -14.46 5.68
N ASN A 61 26.15 -13.28 5.27
CA ASN A 61 25.97 -12.07 6.06
C ASN A 61 24.52 -11.57 5.96
N ASN A 62 23.93 -11.24 7.11
CA ASN A 62 22.52 -10.84 7.20
C ASN A 62 22.22 -9.56 6.38
N ALA A 63 23.15 -8.60 6.32
CA ALA A 63 23.00 -7.40 5.50
C ALA A 63 23.04 -7.74 4.01
N GLY A 64 23.98 -8.60 3.60
CA GLY A 64 24.08 -9.07 2.21
C GLY A 64 22.80 -9.76 1.74
N VAL A 65 22.24 -10.66 2.56
CA VAL A 65 20.97 -11.35 2.30
C VAL A 65 19.81 -10.33 2.21
N ALA A 66 19.75 -9.37 3.12
CA ALA A 66 18.72 -8.32 3.09
C ALA A 66 18.81 -7.46 1.81
N PHE A 67 20.02 -7.06 1.39
CA PHE A 67 20.23 -6.33 0.15
C PHE A 67 19.80 -7.14 -1.07
N ALA A 68 20.23 -8.40 -1.17
CA ALA A 68 19.83 -9.29 -2.27
C ALA A 68 18.30 -9.45 -2.32
N ARG A 69 17.66 -9.64 -1.17
CA ARG A 69 16.20 -9.72 -1.05
C ARG A 69 15.52 -8.43 -1.52
N GLN A 70 16.04 -7.26 -1.13
CA GLN A 70 15.47 -5.98 -1.52
C GLN A 70 15.65 -5.69 -3.02
N ILE A 71 16.81 -6.05 -3.60
CA ILE A 71 17.06 -5.94 -5.05
C ILE A 71 16.08 -6.85 -5.80
N LYS A 72 15.97 -8.12 -5.40
CA LYS A 72 15.02 -9.07 -6.01
C LYS A 72 13.58 -8.56 -5.90
N HIS A 73 13.18 -8.03 -4.74
CA HIS A 73 11.84 -7.47 -4.53
C HIS A 73 11.57 -6.27 -5.45
N ASN A 74 12.53 -5.36 -5.60
CA ASN A 74 12.43 -4.23 -6.53
C ASN A 74 12.37 -4.65 -8.00
N MET A 75 13.10 -5.71 -8.39
CA MET A 75 13.07 -6.24 -9.74
C MET A 75 11.76 -6.96 -10.06
N GLN A 76 11.27 -7.80 -9.14
CA GLN A 76 10.06 -8.61 -9.36
C GLN A 76 8.78 -7.78 -9.23
N GLY A 77 8.77 -6.80 -8.33
CA GLY A 77 7.58 -6.05 -7.95
C GLY A 77 6.49 -6.93 -7.35
N HIS A 78 5.31 -6.36 -7.23
CA HIS A 78 4.10 -7.08 -6.81
C HIS A 78 2.86 -6.40 -7.40
N GLY A 79 1.69 -7.02 -7.21
CA GLY A 79 0.41 -6.40 -7.56
C GLY A 79 0.12 -5.16 -6.74
N ALA A 80 -0.78 -4.31 -7.23
CA ALA A 80 -1.14 -3.05 -6.58
C ALA A 80 -2.63 -2.79 -6.72
N TYR A 81 -3.19 -2.07 -5.75
CA TYR A 81 -4.57 -1.57 -5.83
C TYR A 81 -4.55 -0.08 -6.16
N LEU A 82 -5.31 0.30 -7.19
CA LEU A 82 -5.42 1.69 -7.63
C LEU A 82 -6.77 1.92 -8.31
N LEU A 83 -7.47 2.98 -7.92
CA LEU A 83 -8.72 3.46 -8.55
C LEU A 83 -9.85 2.41 -8.63
N GLY A 84 -9.94 1.50 -7.67
CA GLY A 84 -10.97 0.44 -7.65
C GLY A 84 -10.47 -0.90 -8.14
N ASP A 85 -9.35 -0.93 -8.85
CA ASP A 85 -8.85 -2.12 -9.53
C ASP A 85 -7.63 -2.72 -8.84
N VAL A 86 -7.63 -4.05 -8.78
CA VAL A 86 -6.52 -4.86 -8.28
C VAL A 86 -5.70 -5.35 -9.47
N ALA A 87 -4.52 -4.78 -9.67
CA ALA A 87 -3.59 -5.22 -10.70
C ALA A 87 -2.68 -6.35 -10.17
N PRO A 88 -2.46 -7.44 -10.93
CA PRO A 88 -1.57 -8.53 -10.52
C PRO A 88 -0.07 -8.14 -10.58
N ARG A 89 0.25 -7.04 -11.25
CA ARG A 89 1.61 -6.48 -11.42
C ARG A 89 1.61 -4.99 -11.12
N SER A 90 2.80 -4.43 -11.05
CA SER A 90 3.03 -3.00 -10.86
C SER A 90 2.44 -2.16 -12.01
N ILE A 91 1.84 -1.02 -11.67
CA ILE A 91 1.21 -0.08 -12.59
C ILE A 91 2.16 1.10 -12.80
N TRP A 92 2.59 1.37 -14.04
CA TRP A 92 3.61 2.41 -14.30
C TRP A 92 3.19 3.82 -13.85
N TYR A 93 1.89 4.14 -13.85
CA TYR A 93 1.37 5.44 -13.40
C TYR A 93 0.93 5.46 -11.93
N TYR A 94 1.27 4.43 -11.15
CA TYR A 94 0.84 4.30 -9.75
C TYR A 94 1.22 5.52 -8.90
N TYR A 95 2.48 5.92 -8.89
CA TYR A 95 2.95 7.02 -8.05
C TYR A 95 2.40 8.39 -8.49
N PRO A 96 2.38 8.74 -9.79
CA PRO A 96 1.68 9.94 -10.24
C PRO A 96 0.21 9.98 -9.78
N ALA A 97 -0.54 8.88 -9.94
CA ALA A 97 -1.93 8.80 -9.50
C ALA A 97 -2.04 8.90 -7.97
N ALA A 98 -1.24 8.13 -7.22
CA ALA A 98 -1.25 8.15 -5.77
C ALA A 98 -0.90 9.53 -5.19
N LEU A 99 0.08 10.21 -5.77
CA LEU A 99 0.42 11.59 -5.41
C LEU A 99 -0.74 12.54 -5.71
N SER A 100 -1.40 12.42 -6.88
CA SER A 100 -2.56 13.24 -7.21
C SER A 100 -3.73 13.07 -6.25
N ILE A 101 -3.82 11.91 -5.58
CA ILE A 101 -4.85 11.58 -4.57
C ILE A 101 -4.43 12.06 -3.18
N LYS A 102 -3.15 11.87 -2.81
CA LYS A 102 -2.64 12.09 -1.46
C LYS A 102 -2.13 13.51 -1.18
N LEU A 103 -1.71 14.24 -2.21
CA LEU A 103 -1.22 15.61 -2.04
C LEU A 103 -2.39 16.54 -1.69
N PRO A 104 -2.29 17.36 -0.63
CA PRO A 104 -3.26 18.42 -0.39
C PRO A 104 -3.41 19.32 -1.61
N LEU A 105 -4.62 19.79 -1.92
CA LEU A 105 -4.86 20.66 -3.08
C LEU A 105 -3.95 21.89 -3.09
N SER A 106 -3.58 22.41 -1.91
CA SER A 106 -2.60 23.47 -1.73
C SER A 106 -1.27 23.21 -2.45
N LEU A 107 -0.73 21.98 -2.35
CA LEU A 107 0.55 21.61 -2.98
C LEU A 107 0.42 21.36 -4.48
N ILE A 108 -0.80 21.23 -5.01
CA ILE A 108 -1.07 21.09 -6.45
C ILE A 108 -1.34 22.47 -7.06
N VAL A 109 -2.21 23.27 -6.44
CA VAL A 109 -2.69 24.55 -6.97
C VAL A 109 -1.62 25.64 -6.89
N LEU A 110 -0.84 25.70 -5.80
CA LEU A 110 0.18 26.73 -5.62
C LEU A 110 1.22 26.74 -6.75
N PRO A 111 1.92 25.62 -7.08
CA PRO A 111 2.88 25.63 -8.19
C PRO A 111 2.24 26.00 -9.54
N ILE A 112 1.00 25.56 -9.80
CA ILE A 112 0.27 25.94 -11.02
C ILE A 112 0.07 27.45 -11.08
N ALA A 113 -0.45 28.07 -10.00
CA ALA A 113 -0.67 29.51 -9.94
C ALA A 113 0.62 30.32 -10.13
N LEU A 114 1.73 29.86 -9.53
CA LEU A 114 3.05 30.47 -9.71
C LEU A 114 3.51 30.44 -11.17
N THR A 115 3.35 29.29 -11.85
CA THR A 115 3.70 29.17 -13.28
C THR A 115 2.80 29.97 -14.20
N SER A 116 1.51 30.09 -13.89
CA SER A 116 0.57 30.92 -14.66
C SER A 116 0.91 32.41 -14.59
N VAL A 117 1.50 32.86 -13.47
CA VAL A 117 1.96 34.25 -13.31
C VAL A 117 3.31 34.47 -13.99
N LYS A 118 4.25 33.52 -13.85
CA LYS A 118 5.57 33.56 -14.46
C LYS A 118 5.99 32.14 -14.86
N PRO A 119 5.98 31.77 -16.16
CA PRO A 119 6.19 30.38 -16.61
C PRO A 119 7.47 29.73 -16.09
N LYS A 120 8.53 30.51 -15.89
CA LYS A 120 9.83 30.04 -15.40
C LYS A 120 9.98 30.12 -13.87
N ALA A 121 8.93 30.45 -13.11
CA ALA A 121 9.00 30.60 -11.65
C ALA A 121 9.53 29.34 -10.95
N LEU A 122 9.12 28.17 -11.42
CA LEU A 122 9.53 26.87 -10.89
C LEU A 122 10.85 26.34 -11.47
N MET A 123 11.58 27.10 -12.30
CA MET A 123 12.90 26.69 -12.80
C MET A 123 13.96 26.84 -11.70
N ASN A 124 13.93 25.93 -10.73
CA ASN A 124 14.90 25.83 -9.65
C ASN A 124 15.29 24.35 -9.41
N LEU A 125 16.42 24.13 -8.75
CA LEU A 125 16.97 22.79 -8.54
C LEU A 125 16.00 21.85 -7.81
N ALA A 126 15.29 22.34 -6.79
CA ALA A 126 14.35 21.51 -6.04
C ALA A 126 13.19 21.02 -6.93
N THR A 127 12.56 21.90 -7.73
CA THR A 127 11.52 21.44 -8.65
C THR A 127 12.06 20.51 -9.74
N MET A 128 13.28 20.73 -10.24
CA MET A 128 13.91 19.81 -11.20
C MET A 128 14.17 18.43 -10.59
N LEU A 129 14.60 18.36 -9.33
CA LEU A 129 14.77 17.10 -8.60
C LEU A 129 13.42 16.41 -8.36
N ALA A 130 12.39 17.16 -7.97
CA ALA A 130 11.03 16.61 -7.83
C ALA A 130 10.53 16.00 -9.15
N LEU A 131 10.72 16.71 -10.27
CA LEU A 131 10.36 16.23 -11.60
C LEU A 131 11.17 14.99 -12.00
N ALA A 132 12.49 15.01 -11.81
CA ALA A 132 13.36 13.87 -12.12
C ALA A 132 12.96 12.62 -11.33
N LEU A 133 12.67 12.77 -10.04
CA LEU A 133 12.20 11.68 -9.18
C LEU A 133 10.79 11.21 -9.56
N LEU A 134 9.89 12.12 -9.97
CA LEU A 134 8.57 11.76 -10.48
C LEU A 134 8.66 10.94 -11.77
N LEU A 135 9.51 11.34 -12.71
CA LEU A 135 9.76 10.57 -13.93
C LEU A 135 10.43 9.23 -13.63
N PHE A 136 11.36 9.19 -12.68
CA PHE A 136 11.96 7.94 -12.22
C PHE A 136 10.92 7.00 -11.59
N SER A 137 9.93 7.54 -10.87
CA SER A 137 8.89 6.76 -10.20
C SER A 137 8.05 5.90 -11.16
N LEU A 138 8.03 6.24 -12.46
CA LEU A 138 7.34 5.46 -13.50
C LEU A 138 7.94 4.05 -13.67
N ASN A 139 9.18 3.85 -13.24
CA ASN A 139 9.89 2.56 -13.29
C ASN A 139 9.84 1.79 -11.96
N CYS A 140 9.24 2.36 -10.91
CA CYS A 140 9.18 1.72 -9.60
C CYS A 140 8.12 0.62 -9.56
N ARG A 141 8.55 -0.60 -9.23
CA ARG A 141 7.69 -1.80 -9.22
C ARG A 141 7.17 -2.20 -7.84
N VAL A 142 7.73 -1.63 -6.77
CA VAL A 142 7.23 -1.78 -5.40
C VAL A 142 6.27 -0.64 -5.15
N GLN A 143 4.99 -0.95 -4.92
CA GLN A 143 3.90 0.03 -4.97
C GLN A 143 2.99 -0.11 -3.75
N ILE A 144 3.62 -0.09 -2.57
CA ILE A 144 2.94 -0.22 -1.27
C ILE A 144 2.58 1.12 -0.62
N GLY A 145 2.96 2.26 -1.21
CA GLY A 145 2.46 3.57 -0.80
C GLY A 145 3.40 4.74 -1.03
N ILE A 146 2.85 5.96 -0.91
CA ILE A 146 3.55 7.22 -1.24
C ILE A 146 4.78 7.51 -0.39
N ARG A 147 4.94 6.83 0.76
CA ARG A 147 6.11 6.94 1.63
C ARG A 147 7.44 6.69 0.91
N LEU A 148 7.43 5.86 -0.13
CA LEU A 148 8.60 5.53 -0.94
C LEU A 148 9.01 6.68 -1.87
N VAL A 149 8.14 7.67 -2.06
CA VAL A 149 8.36 8.82 -2.95
C VAL A 149 8.14 10.16 -2.25
N LEU A 150 8.14 10.20 -0.90
CA LEU A 150 8.08 11.45 -0.13
C LEU A 150 9.14 12.49 -0.51
N PRO A 151 10.37 12.13 -0.93
CA PRO A 151 11.31 13.11 -1.43
C PRO A 151 10.75 13.99 -2.56
N ILE A 152 9.88 13.46 -3.42
CA ILE A 152 9.19 14.25 -4.46
C ILE A 152 8.37 15.37 -3.82
N VAL A 153 7.59 15.06 -2.78
CA VAL A 153 6.71 16.00 -2.08
C VAL A 153 7.54 17.09 -1.39
N VAL A 154 8.64 16.70 -0.73
CA VAL A 154 9.57 17.64 -0.06
C VAL A 154 10.18 18.61 -1.07
N PHE A 155 10.72 18.10 -2.17
CA PHE A 155 11.33 18.94 -3.19
C PHE A 155 10.31 19.83 -3.91
N LEU A 156 9.08 19.35 -4.13
CA LEU A 156 7.99 20.16 -4.67
C LEU A 156 7.63 21.33 -3.74
N ALA A 157 7.55 21.09 -2.42
CA ALA A 157 7.28 22.13 -1.43
C ALA A 157 8.39 23.17 -1.38
N ILE A 158 9.66 22.74 -1.32
CA ILE A 158 10.84 23.63 -1.34
C ILE A 158 10.88 24.43 -2.64
N GLY A 159 10.68 23.78 -3.79
CA GLY A 159 10.69 24.43 -5.09
C GLY A 159 9.58 25.46 -5.25
N SER A 160 8.37 25.14 -4.76
CA SER A 160 7.22 26.07 -4.77
C SER A 160 7.45 27.26 -3.83
N SER A 161 7.99 27.03 -2.63
CA SER A 161 8.34 28.09 -1.68
C SER A 161 9.44 29.02 -2.23
N THR A 162 10.48 28.44 -2.84
CA THR A 162 11.55 29.21 -3.49
C THR A 162 11.01 30.07 -4.62
N ALA A 163 10.13 29.52 -5.46
CA ALA A 163 9.49 30.24 -6.55
C ALA A 163 8.60 31.38 -6.04
N LEU A 164 7.82 31.13 -4.99
CA LEU A 164 6.98 32.13 -4.34
C LEU A 164 7.82 33.31 -3.81
N ALA A 165 8.89 33.03 -3.06
CA ALA A 165 9.76 34.05 -2.49
C ALA A 165 10.41 34.93 -3.59
N ARG A 166 10.90 34.29 -4.67
CA ARG A 166 11.47 35.01 -5.83
C ARG A 166 10.44 35.86 -6.55
N LEU A 167 9.20 35.40 -6.64
CA LEU A 167 8.14 36.09 -7.37
C LEU A 167 7.64 37.32 -6.60
N ILE A 168 7.50 37.22 -5.27
CA ILE A 168 7.13 38.35 -4.40
C ILE A 168 8.19 39.46 -4.44
N GLY A 169 9.47 39.10 -4.52
CA GLY A 169 10.59 40.05 -4.61
C GLY A 169 10.93 40.53 -6.02
N SER A 170 10.19 40.11 -7.05
CA SER A 170 10.43 40.51 -8.44
C SER A 170 9.46 41.60 -8.91
N GLU A 171 9.86 42.38 -9.92
CA GLU A 171 8.99 43.33 -10.58
C GLU A 171 7.88 42.59 -11.35
N ILE A 172 6.71 42.51 -10.73
CA ILE A 172 5.47 42.01 -11.33
C ILE A 172 4.36 43.05 -11.10
N ASP A 173 3.44 43.15 -12.05
CA ASP A 173 2.27 44.03 -11.91
C ASP A 173 1.44 43.69 -10.65
N GLU A 174 0.83 44.70 -10.05
CA GLU A 174 0.11 44.59 -8.77
C GLU A 174 -1.05 43.58 -8.83
N ARG A 175 -1.71 43.43 -9.99
CA ARG A 175 -2.76 42.41 -10.16
C ARG A 175 -2.19 41.01 -10.00
N ARG A 176 -1.04 40.73 -10.61
CA ARG A 176 -0.36 39.42 -10.52
C ARG A 176 0.14 39.17 -9.11
N ARG A 177 0.72 40.19 -8.48
CA ARG A 177 1.17 40.12 -7.09
C ARG A 177 0.02 39.79 -6.14
N ARG A 178 -1.13 40.45 -6.30
CA ARG A 178 -2.34 40.17 -5.52
C ARG A 178 -2.82 38.73 -5.70
N ILE A 179 -2.83 38.21 -6.93
CA ILE A 179 -3.18 36.80 -7.20
C ILE A 179 -2.24 35.85 -6.44
N VAL A 180 -0.92 36.05 -6.54
CA VAL A 180 0.06 35.20 -5.87
C VAL A 180 -0.13 35.21 -4.35
N ILE A 181 -0.32 36.39 -3.75
CA ILE A 181 -0.54 36.53 -2.30
C ILE A 181 -1.83 35.84 -1.89
N ILE A 182 -2.95 36.09 -2.58
CA ILE A 182 -4.25 35.48 -2.27
C ILE A 182 -4.15 33.96 -2.39
N THR A 183 -3.60 33.42 -3.49
CA THR A 183 -3.45 31.98 -3.66
C THR A 183 -2.55 31.37 -2.59
N SER A 184 -1.49 32.07 -2.17
CA SER A 184 -0.60 31.59 -1.11
C SER A 184 -1.30 31.52 0.24
N VAL A 185 -2.04 32.57 0.61
CA VAL A 185 -2.83 32.62 1.84
C VAL A 185 -3.90 31.53 1.82
N LEU A 186 -4.66 31.41 0.73
CA LEU A 186 -5.66 30.35 0.58
C LEU A 186 -5.05 28.95 0.66
N SER A 187 -3.88 28.73 0.06
CA SER A 187 -3.17 27.45 0.11
C SER A 187 -2.73 27.11 1.54
N LEU A 188 -2.22 28.08 2.30
CA LEU A 188 -1.83 27.89 3.70
C LEU A 188 -3.04 27.64 4.60
N THR A 189 -4.12 28.40 4.41
CA THR A 189 -5.37 28.20 5.16
C THR A 189 -5.95 26.83 4.85
N TRP A 190 -6.02 26.43 3.58
CA TRP A 190 -6.52 25.12 3.19
C TRP A 190 -5.69 23.98 3.78
N LEU A 191 -4.36 24.08 3.73
CA LEU A 191 -3.48 23.05 4.30
C LEU A 191 -3.67 22.94 5.82
N THR A 192 -3.81 24.08 6.51
CA THR A 192 -4.07 24.12 7.95
C THR A 192 -5.41 23.46 8.28
N VAL A 193 -6.48 23.83 7.57
CA VAL A 193 -7.82 23.26 7.77
C VAL A 193 -7.79 21.75 7.50
N ALA A 194 -7.24 21.31 6.36
CA ALA A 194 -7.12 19.89 6.01
C ALA A 194 -6.32 19.10 7.07
N THR A 195 -5.26 19.68 7.63
CA THR A 195 -4.47 19.04 8.68
C THR A 195 -5.24 18.93 10.00
N ILE A 196 -5.99 19.96 10.39
CA ILE A 196 -6.78 19.92 11.62
C ILE A 196 -7.95 18.95 11.48
N THR A 197 -8.68 18.98 10.37
CA THR A 197 -9.87 18.15 10.16
C THR A 197 -9.55 16.69 9.93
N THR A 198 -8.34 16.36 9.50
CA THR A 198 -7.90 14.97 9.30
C THR A 198 -7.33 14.35 10.58
N TRP A 199 -7.01 15.14 11.61
CA TRP A 199 -6.57 14.58 12.89
C TRP A 199 -7.62 13.63 13.48
N PRO A 200 -7.23 12.45 14.02
CA PRO A 200 -5.87 11.89 14.11
C PRO A 200 -5.49 10.98 12.93
N GLN A 201 -6.37 10.79 11.94
CA GLN A 201 -6.27 9.76 10.90
C GLN A 201 -5.54 10.23 9.63
N TYR A 202 -4.34 10.80 9.81
CA TYR A 202 -3.54 11.35 8.69
C TYR A 202 -3.20 10.36 7.61
N LEU A 203 -2.99 9.10 7.96
CA LEU A 203 -2.64 8.08 6.98
C LEU A 203 -3.73 7.97 5.90
N ASN A 204 -5.00 8.01 6.32
CA ASN A 204 -6.16 7.98 5.44
C ASN A 204 -6.39 9.28 4.67
N TYR A 205 -5.55 10.31 4.76
CA TYR A 205 -5.80 11.54 4.01
C TYR A 205 -5.84 11.28 2.50
N SER A 206 -6.90 11.71 1.81
CA SER A 206 -6.85 12.03 0.39
C SER A 206 -7.50 13.39 0.20
N ASN A 207 -7.07 14.10 -0.83
CA ASN A 207 -7.60 15.43 -1.08
C ASN A 207 -9.06 15.39 -1.55
N GLU A 208 -9.67 16.56 -1.53
CA GLU A 208 -11.10 16.74 -1.70
C GLU A 208 -11.56 16.48 -3.14
N ALA A 209 -10.66 16.61 -4.13
CA ALA A 209 -10.94 16.26 -5.53
C ALA A 209 -11.17 14.75 -5.72
N TRP A 210 -10.67 13.93 -4.78
CA TRP A 210 -10.88 12.47 -4.74
C TRP A 210 -11.87 12.04 -3.64
N GLY A 211 -12.73 12.96 -3.19
CA GLY A 211 -13.78 12.65 -2.21
C GLY A 211 -13.34 12.66 -0.74
N GLY A 212 -12.10 13.08 -0.46
CA GLY A 212 -11.60 13.24 0.90
C GLY A 212 -11.26 11.92 1.62
N PRO A 213 -10.83 11.98 2.90
CA PRO A 213 -10.31 10.82 3.64
C PRO A 213 -11.27 9.63 3.75
N ARG A 214 -12.58 9.86 3.66
CA ARG A 214 -13.60 8.79 3.73
C ARG A 214 -13.64 7.90 2.49
N GLN A 215 -13.18 8.41 1.34
CA GLN A 215 -13.22 7.71 0.06
C GLN A 215 -11.86 7.12 -0.34
N THR A 216 -10.82 7.36 0.45
CA THR A 216 -9.44 6.96 0.11
C THR A 216 -9.33 5.47 -0.19
N TYR A 217 -9.97 4.60 0.61
CA TYR A 217 -9.92 3.14 0.43
C TYR A 217 -10.45 2.67 -0.93
N ARG A 218 -11.29 3.48 -1.60
CA ARG A 218 -11.80 3.17 -2.94
C ARG A 218 -10.77 3.45 -4.02
N HIS A 219 -9.89 4.42 -3.81
CA HIS A 219 -8.89 4.83 -4.79
C HIS A 219 -7.48 4.31 -4.51
N LEU A 220 -7.14 4.11 -3.23
CA LEU A 220 -5.84 3.66 -2.75
C LEU A 220 -6.01 2.74 -1.54
N SER A 221 -5.14 1.75 -1.45
CA SER A 221 -5.12 0.79 -0.35
C SER A 221 -3.69 0.55 0.14
N ASP A 222 -3.48 -0.50 0.93
CA ASP A 222 -2.21 -0.81 1.62
C ASP A 222 -1.84 0.33 2.58
N SER A 223 -0.55 0.57 2.79
CA SER A 223 0.00 1.60 3.66
C SER A 223 -0.29 3.04 3.21
N ASN A 224 -0.98 3.22 2.08
CA ASN A 224 -1.59 4.51 1.80
C ASN A 224 -2.80 4.79 2.68
N SER A 225 -3.53 3.79 3.16
CA SER A 225 -4.80 4.02 3.88
C SER A 225 -4.76 3.37 5.26
N ASP A 226 -4.27 2.14 5.33
CA ASP A 226 -4.27 1.36 6.55
C ASP A 226 -2.88 0.79 6.81
N TRP A 227 -2.41 0.91 8.04
CA TRP A 227 -1.22 0.21 8.53
C TRP A 227 -1.45 -0.43 9.90
N GLY A 228 -2.73 -0.57 10.29
CA GLY A 228 -3.15 -1.14 11.56
C GLY A 228 -3.61 -0.13 12.61
N GLN A 229 -3.64 1.16 12.29
CA GLN A 229 -3.89 2.20 13.29
C GLN A 229 -5.33 2.21 13.85
N GLY A 230 -6.29 1.57 13.18
CA GLY A 230 -7.71 1.72 13.48
C GLY A 230 -8.26 0.87 14.62
N LEU A 231 -7.46 0.01 15.27
CA LEU A 231 -7.96 -0.82 16.39
C LEU A 231 -8.46 0.02 17.57
N LEU A 232 -7.84 1.18 17.83
CA LEU A 232 -8.28 2.07 18.91
C LEU A 232 -9.69 2.62 18.63
N GLU A 233 -9.94 3.10 17.42
CA GLU A 233 -11.26 3.57 16.97
C GLU A 233 -12.29 2.44 16.99
N LEU A 234 -11.90 1.23 16.58
CA LEU A 234 -12.76 0.06 16.64
C LEU A 234 -13.09 -0.34 18.09
N SER A 235 -12.14 -0.22 19.01
CA SER A 235 -12.34 -0.51 20.44
C SER A 235 -13.31 0.48 21.07
N ASP A 236 -13.16 1.77 20.76
CA ASP A 236 -14.09 2.83 21.19
C ASP A 236 -15.49 2.62 20.62
N TRP A 237 -15.58 2.20 19.37
CA TRP A 237 -16.84 1.85 18.74
C TRP A 237 -17.51 0.66 19.43
N ALA A 238 -16.75 -0.40 19.71
CA ALA A 238 -17.24 -1.61 20.37
C ALA A 238 -17.72 -1.33 21.80
N ARG A 239 -16.96 -0.55 22.59
CA ARG A 239 -17.30 -0.21 23.99
C ARG A 239 -18.62 0.54 24.15
N ARG A 240 -19.08 1.26 23.13
CA ARG A 240 -20.36 2.00 23.16
C ARG A 240 -21.57 1.08 23.02
N ARG A 241 -21.36 -0.21 22.76
CA ARG A 241 -22.41 -1.21 22.66
C ARG A 241 -22.17 -2.29 23.71
N PRO A 242 -23.19 -2.69 24.48
CA PRO A 242 -23.07 -3.78 25.44
C PRO A 242 -22.93 -5.17 24.79
N THR A 243 -22.59 -5.27 23.50
CA THR A 243 -22.56 -6.52 22.75
C THR A 243 -21.24 -7.26 22.90
N ASP A 244 -21.34 -8.58 22.76
CA ASP A 244 -20.27 -9.57 22.78
C ASP A 244 -19.04 -9.24 21.91
N GLU A 245 -17.98 -10.00 22.12
CA GLU A 245 -16.71 -9.93 21.39
C GLU A 245 -16.89 -9.74 19.87
N ILE A 246 -16.09 -8.86 19.27
CA ILE A 246 -16.10 -8.60 17.83
C ILE A 246 -14.99 -9.41 17.15
N CYS A 247 -15.38 -10.20 16.14
CA CYS A 247 -14.42 -10.90 15.30
C CYS A 247 -13.72 -9.88 14.37
N VAL A 248 -12.39 -9.86 14.35
CA VAL A 248 -11.61 -8.87 13.59
C VAL A 248 -10.74 -9.57 12.55
N TRP A 249 -11.02 -9.32 11.28
CA TRP A 249 -10.13 -9.67 10.18
C TRP A 249 -9.26 -8.45 9.83
N TYR A 250 -8.03 -8.48 10.33
CA TYR A 250 -7.18 -7.32 10.49
C TYR A 250 -6.01 -7.28 9.51
N PHE A 251 -5.76 -6.12 8.91
CA PHE A 251 -4.62 -5.90 8.00
C PHE A 251 -3.29 -5.69 8.73
N GLY A 252 -3.32 -5.05 9.90
CA GLY A 252 -2.11 -4.65 10.62
C GLY A 252 -1.51 -5.76 11.48
N ALA A 253 -0.55 -5.36 12.32
CA ALA A 253 0.18 -6.26 13.22
C ALA A 253 0.17 -5.79 14.68
N ASP A 254 -0.70 -4.83 15.04
CA ASP A 254 -0.86 -4.41 16.45
C ASP A 254 -1.40 -5.59 17.29
N PRO A 255 -0.66 -6.05 18.31
CA PRO A 255 -1.03 -7.22 19.12
C PRO A 255 -2.31 -7.01 19.93
N ARG A 256 -2.81 -5.77 20.06
CA ARG A 256 -4.09 -5.49 20.73
C ARG A 256 -5.26 -6.24 20.12
N VAL A 257 -5.17 -6.67 18.85
CA VAL A 257 -6.22 -7.47 18.19
C VAL A 257 -6.48 -8.81 18.91
N GLU A 258 -5.52 -9.32 19.68
CA GLU A 258 -5.63 -10.55 20.46
C GLU A 258 -6.30 -10.32 21.84
N GLY A 259 -6.53 -9.07 22.22
CA GLY A 259 -7.12 -8.70 23.51
C GLY A 259 -8.59 -8.30 23.41
N PRO A 260 -9.36 -8.38 24.53
CA PRO A 260 -10.75 -7.96 24.54
C PRO A 260 -10.91 -6.48 24.14
N PRO A 261 -12.01 -6.12 23.43
CA PRO A 261 -13.15 -6.95 23.09
C PRO A 261 -12.99 -7.72 21.76
N PHE A 262 -11.77 -7.90 21.26
CA PHE A 262 -11.51 -8.46 19.95
C PHE A 262 -11.27 -9.97 20.00
N VAL A 263 -11.77 -10.65 18.96
CA VAL A 263 -11.38 -12.01 18.61
C VAL A 263 -10.68 -11.94 17.26
N HIS A 264 -9.36 -12.08 17.25
CA HIS A 264 -8.59 -12.05 16.02
C HIS A 264 -9.01 -13.22 15.12
N MET A 265 -9.46 -12.91 13.91
CA MET A 265 -9.97 -13.88 12.95
C MET A 265 -9.34 -13.63 11.57
N PRO A 266 -8.09 -14.06 11.34
CA PRO A 266 -7.45 -13.97 10.04
C PRO A 266 -8.05 -15.00 9.08
N VAL A 267 -9.21 -14.70 8.49
CA VAL A 267 -10.00 -15.63 7.65
C VAL A 267 -9.16 -16.32 6.57
N HIS A 268 -8.20 -15.59 5.99
CA HIS A 268 -7.27 -16.10 4.99
C HIS A 268 -6.37 -17.25 5.49
N ALA A 269 -6.10 -17.33 6.79
CA ALA A 269 -5.32 -18.40 7.45
C ALA A 269 -6.20 -19.47 8.12
N LEU A 270 -7.52 -19.29 8.14
CA LEU A 270 -8.48 -20.21 8.77
C LEU A 270 -9.13 -21.14 7.73
N PRO A 271 -9.60 -22.33 8.14
CA PRO A 271 -10.25 -23.31 7.25
C PRO A 271 -11.71 -22.94 6.88
N ILE A 272 -11.99 -21.66 6.61
CA ILE A 272 -13.33 -21.12 6.27
C ILE A 272 -13.55 -21.19 4.76
N ARG A 273 -14.37 -22.12 4.25
CA ARG A 273 -14.40 -22.43 2.81
C ARG A 273 -15.19 -21.44 1.98
N ASP A 274 -16.21 -20.83 2.55
CA ASP A 274 -17.15 -19.98 1.83
C ASP A 274 -17.86 -19.01 2.78
N GLU A 275 -18.82 -18.26 2.24
CA GLU A 275 -19.65 -17.33 3.00
C GLU A 275 -20.52 -18.04 4.06
N THR A 276 -20.91 -19.29 3.84
CA THR A 276 -21.72 -20.07 4.79
C THR A 276 -20.89 -20.43 6.01
N ASP A 277 -19.68 -20.94 5.81
CA ASP A 277 -18.72 -21.21 6.88
C ASP A 277 -18.39 -19.94 7.66
N LEU A 278 -18.17 -18.81 6.97
CA LEU A 278 -17.90 -17.53 7.62
C LEU A 278 -19.06 -17.10 8.51
N ARG A 279 -20.30 -17.11 7.99
CA ARG A 279 -21.52 -16.78 8.75
C ARG A 279 -21.68 -17.65 9.99
N ASN A 280 -21.44 -18.96 9.86
CA ASN A 280 -21.52 -19.88 10.99
C ASN A 280 -20.43 -19.60 12.03
N THR A 281 -19.23 -19.25 11.60
CA THR A 281 -18.08 -18.95 12.48
C THR A 281 -18.33 -17.69 13.31
N VAL A 282 -18.87 -16.64 12.70
CA VAL A 282 -19.19 -15.37 13.39
C VAL A 282 -20.61 -15.33 13.96
N ARG A 283 -21.30 -16.47 14.05
CA ARG A 283 -22.70 -16.51 14.47
C ARG A 283 -22.89 -15.83 15.84
N GLY A 284 -23.82 -14.87 15.89
CA GLY A 284 -24.11 -14.09 17.10
C GLY A 284 -23.04 -13.04 17.44
N ARG A 285 -22.03 -12.86 16.58
CA ARG A 285 -20.95 -11.88 16.75
C ARG A 285 -20.87 -10.95 15.55
N MET A 286 -20.32 -9.77 15.78
CA MET A 286 -20.05 -8.81 14.70
C MET A 286 -18.73 -9.17 14.02
N LEU A 287 -18.62 -8.86 12.73
CA LEU A 287 -17.40 -9.02 11.95
C LEU A 287 -16.87 -7.66 11.50
N ALA A 288 -15.71 -7.25 12.00
CA ALA A 288 -14.95 -6.11 11.49
C ALA A 288 -13.89 -6.58 10.49
N VAL A 289 -13.89 -6.00 9.28
CA VAL A 289 -12.91 -6.29 8.23
C VAL A 289 -12.16 -5.02 7.87
N SER A 290 -10.82 -5.04 7.90
CA SER A 290 -10.01 -3.91 7.43
C SER A 290 -10.38 -3.58 5.97
N LYS A 291 -10.62 -2.30 5.68
CA LYS A 291 -10.90 -1.78 4.33
C LYS A 291 -9.81 -2.16 3.35
N THR A 292 -8.54 -2.19 3.79
CA THR A 292 -7.43 -2.64 2.95
C THR A 292 -7.52 -4.11 2.57
N LEU A 293 -7.88 -4.98 3.51
CA LEU A 293 -8.11 -6.39 3.19
C LEU A 293 -9.30 -6.53 2.25
N LEU A 294 -10.39 -5.82 2.56
CA LEU A 294 -11.65 -5.92 1.84
C LEU A 294 -11.53 -5.45 0.39
N TYR A 295 -10.78 -4.40 0.08
CA TYR A 295 -10.68 -3.83 -1.28
C TYR A 295 -9.34 -4.07 -1.97
N GLY A 296 -8.23 -3.94 -1.24
CA GLY A 296 -6.88 -3.83 -1.82
C GLY A 296 -6.06 -5.11 -1.88
N SER A 297 -6.61 -6.27 -1.52
CA SER A 297 -5.86 -7.53 -1.48
C SER A 297 -5.62 -8.12 -2.87
N TYR A 298 -4.36 -8.24 -3.29
CA TYR A 298 -3.94 -8.82 -4.58
C TYR A 298 -3.25 -10.20 -4.48
N LYS A 299 -3.03 -10.71 -3.26
CA LYS A 299 -2.38 -12.02 -3.01
C LYS A 299 -3.21 -12.91 -2.09
N LEU A 300 -4.47 -13.11 -2.43
CA LEU A 300 -5.33 -14.03 -1.69
C LEU A 300 -5.78 -15.18 -2.58
N ASP A 301 -5.93 -16.34 -1.95
CA ASP A 301 -6.56 -17.54 -2.52
C ASP A 301 -7.95 -17.19 -3.09
N PRO A 302 -8.33 -17.70 -4.28
CA PRO A 302 -9.66 -17.51 -4.89
C PRO A 302 -10.83 -17.65 -3.93
N ARG A 303 -10.75 -18.61 -3.00
CA ARG A 303 -11.73 -18.80 -1.92
C ARG A 303 -11.98 -17.52 -1.12
N VAL A 304 -10.89 -16.90 -0.67
CA VAL A 304 -10.92 -15.71 0.17
C VAL A 304 -11.39 -14.51 -0.65
N LEU A 305 -11.01 -14.42 -1.93
CA LEU A 305 -11.49 -13.38 -2.84
C LEU A 305 -13.01 -13.47 -3.08
N ALA A 306 -13.58 -14.68 -3.14
CA ALA A 306 -15.03 -14.88 -3.25
C ALA A 306 -15.75 -14.36 -2.00
N ILE A 307 -15.24 -14.70 -0.80
CA ILE A 307 -15.76 -14.19 0.48
C ILE A 307 -15.72 -12.67 0.54
N LEU A 308 -14.59 -12.04 0.17
CA LEU A 308 -14.46 -10.58 0.16
C LEU A 308 -15.42 -9.94 -0.84
N SER A 309 -15.58 -10.53 -2.02
CA SER A 309 -16.52 -10.06 -3.04
C SER A 309 -17.97 -10.13 -2.57
N TRP A 310 -18.33 -11.20 -1.85
CA TRP A 310 -19.63 -11.35 -1.22
C TRP A 310 -19.85 -10.33 -0.09
N LEU A 311 -18.85 -10.10 0.78
CA LEU A 311 -18.90 -9.09 1.85
C LEU A 311 -19.11 -7.66 1.32
N ARG A 312 -18.51 -7.32 0.18
CA ARG A 312 -18.71 -6.01 -0.48
C ARG A 312 -20.16 -5.79 -0.95
N GLN A 313 -20.93 -6.86 -1.15
CA GLN A 313 -22.35 -6.80 -1.54
C GLN A 313 -23.28 -6.71 -0.32
N GLN A 314 -22.77 -6.95 0.89
CA GLN A 314 -23.58 -6.87 2.10
C GLN A 314 -23.68 -5.42 2.59
N SER A 315 -24.84 -5.06 3.14
CA SER A 315 -25.02 -3.78 3.80
C SER A 315 -24.18 -3.74 5.09
N PRO A 316 -23.25 -2.77 5.23
CA PRO A 316 -22.49 -2.63 6.46
C PRO A 316 -23.39 -2.10 7.57
N MET A 317 -23.19 -2.60 8.78
CA MET A 317 -23.87 -2.13 9.97
C MET A 317 -23.25 -0.82 10.48
N ALA A 318 -21.93 -0.69 10.34
CA ALA A 318 -21.18 0.52 10.64
C ALA A 318 -19.85 0.55 9.88
N GLU A 319 -19.22 1.73 9.86
CA GLU A 319 -17.86 1.90 9.37
C GLU A 319 -17.05 2.74 10.35
N THR A 320 -15.78 2.38 10.50
CA THR A 320 -14.75 3.24 11.09
C THR A 320 -13.84 3.76 9.97
N SER A 321 -12.81 4.54 10.33
CA SER A 321 -11.84 5.04 9.35
C SER A 321 -11.16 3.92 8.55
N THR A 322 -10.86 2.78 9.19
CA THR A 322 -10.16 1.65 8.53
C THR A 322 -10.94 0.35 8.49
N PHE A 323 -12.09 0.22 9.17
CA PHE A 323 -12.88 -1.02 9.18
C PHE A 323 -14.28 -0.83 8.59
N ILE A 324 -14.80 -1.90 7.99
CA ILE A 324 -16.22 -2.08 7.72
C ILE A 324 -16.73 -3.16 8.67
N ILE A 325 -17.86 -2.90 9.32
CA ILE A 325 -18.42 -3.77 10.36
C ILE A 325 -19.75 -4.33 9.87
N TYR A 326 -19.89 -5.65 10.00
CA TYR A 326 -21.03 -6.40 9.52
C TYR A 326 -21.73 -7.15 10.65
N GLU A 327 -23.05 -7.20 10.56
CA GLU A 327 -23.88 -8.16 11.28
C GLU A 327 -24.32 -9.20 10.27
N LEU A 328 -23.79 -10.42 10.37
CA LEU A 328 -24.09 -11.46 9.39
C LEU A 328 -25.21 -12.34 9.93
N SER A 329 -26.40 -12.22 9.35
CA SER A 329 -27.53 -13.10 9.70
C SER A 329 -27.18 -14.55 9.40
N PRO A 330 -27.59 -15.51 10.25
CA PRO A 330 -27.57 -16.92 9.91
C PRO A 330 -28.40 -17.17 8.64
N GLN A 331 -27.97 -18.09 7.78
CA GLN A 331 -28.80 -18.53 6.65
C GLN A 331 -30.13 -19.10 7.19
N THR A 332 -31.25 -18.63 6.64
CA THR A 332 -32.56 -19.25 6.86
C THR A 332 -32.59 -20.62 6.17
N ILE A 333 -33.34 -21.57 6.74
CA ILE A 333 -33.43 -22.96 6.25
C ILE A 333 -33.83 -23.03 4.76
N HIS A 334 -34.58 -22.04 4.25
CA HIS A 334 -34.96 -21.95 2.84
C HIS A 334 -33.81 -21.65 1.87
N GLU A 335 -32.78 -20.92 2.29
CA GLU A 335 -31.63 -20.58 1.43
C GLU A 335 -30.71 -21.78 1.21
N ARG A 336 -30.59 -22.67 2.22
CA ARG A 336 -29.85 -23.94 2.11
C ARG A 336 -30.43 -24.86 1.03
N ALA A 337 -31.75 -24.91 0.91
CA ALA A 337 -32.43 -25.75 -0.08
C ALA A 337 -32.28 -25.21 -1.51
N ALA A 338 -32.22 -23.89 -1.69
CA ALA A 338 -32.01 -23.27 -3.01
C ALA A 338 -30.56 -23.43 -3.52
N GLY A 339 -29.57 -23.35 -2.62
CA GLY A 339 -28.15 -23.54 -2.96
C GLY A 339 -27.80 -24.98 -3.34
N SER A 340 -28.39 -25.98 -2.68
CA SER A 340 -28.17 -27.39 -3.01
C SER A 340 -28.74 -27.78 -4.38
N VAL A 341 -29.92 -27.25 -4.75
CA VAL A 341 -30.54 -27.48 -6.07
C VAL A 341 -29.72 -26.83 -7.19
N SER A 342 -29.11 -25.67 -6.93
CA SER A 342 -28.26 -24.96 -7.89
C SER A 342 -26.91 -25.67 -8.13
N ALA A 343 -26.33 -26.27 -7.07
CA ALA A 343 -25.11 -27.07 -7.17
C ALA A 343 -25.33 -28.39 -7.92
N GLU A 344 -26.48 -29.06 -7.71
CA GLU A 344 -26.86 -30.26 -8.49
C GLU A 344 -27.14 -29.94 -9.97
N ALA A 345 -27.73 -28.77 -10.26
CA ALA A 345 -27.96 -28.34 -11.65
C ALA A 345 -26.65 -27.98 -12.39
N ALA A 346 -25.65 -27.46 -11.69
CA ALA A 346 -24.36 -27.09 -12.28
C ALA A 346 -23.46 -28.29 -12.65
N VAL A 347 -23.66 -29.46 -12.04
CA VAL A 347 -22.93 -30.69 -12.39
C VAL A 347 -23.45 -31.31 -13.70
N SER A 348 -24.64 -30.91 -14.17
CA SER A 348 -25.30 -31.49 -15.36
C SER A 348 -24.94 -30.81 -16.69
N ILE A 349 -24.29 -29.64 -16.69
CA ILE A 349 -24.01 -28.88 -17.92
C ILE A 349 -22.53 -28.55 -18.03
N ALA A 350 -21.73 -29.53 -18.46
CA ALA A 350 -20.38 -29.32 -18.95
C ALA A 350 -20.38 -29.38 -20.50
N PRO A 351 -20.06 -28.28 -21.21
CA PRO A 351 -19.79 -28.35 -22.64
C PRO A 351 -18.28 -28.50 -22.92
N SER A 352 -18.02 -29.48 -23.78
CA SER A 352 -16.84 -29.76 -24.62
C SER A 352 -15.83 -28.62 -24.83
N ALA A 353 -14.55 -29.01 -24.71
CA ALA A 353 -13.34 -28.26 -24.99
C ALA A 353 -13.35 -27.43 -26.30
N LYS A 354 -12.80 -26.21 -26.24
CA LYS A 354 -12.23 -25.49 -27.38
C LYS A 354 -10.87 -24.86 -27.03
N THR A 355 -9.95 -25.05 -27.96
CA THR A 355 -8.53 -24.71 -28.09
C THR A 355 -8.18 -23.25 -27.78
N PRO A 356 -6.97 -22.93 -27.26
CA PRO A 356 -6.56 -21.55 -26.98
C PRO A 356 -6.06 -20.84 -28.25
N ILE A 357 -6.58 -19.64 -28.49
CA ILE A 357 -6.08 -18.71 -29.50
C ILE A 357 -4.95 -17.87 -28.87
N ARG A 358 -3.75 -18.00 -29.42
CA ARG A 358 -2.62 -17.08 -29.23
C ARG A 358 -3.03 -15.65 -29.61
N ARG A 359 -2.71 -14.66 -28.77
CA ARG A 359 -2.48 -13.29 -29.24
C ARG A 359 -1.22 -12.72 -28.59
N ASN A 360 -0.22 -12.52 -29.43
CA ASN A 360 0.85 -11.55 -29.25
C ASN A 360 0.22 -10.15 -29.26
N PHE A 361 0.55 -9.31 -28.28
CA PHE A 361 1.13 -7.97 -28.42
C PHE A 361 1.38 -7.39 -27.03
#